data_AF-J4GKT0-F1
#
_entry.id   AF-J4GKT0-F1
#
_cell.length_a   1.000
_cell.length_b   1.000
_cell.length_c   1.000
_cell.angle_alpha   90.00
_cell.angle_beta   90.00
_cell.angle_gamma   90.00
#
_symmetry.space_group_name_H-M   'P 1'
#
loop_
_entity.id
_entity.type
_entity.pdbx_description
1 polymer ?
#
loop_
_entity_poly.entity_id
_entity_poly.type
_entity_poly.pdbx_seq_one_letter_code
_entity_poly.pdbx_strand_id
1 'polypeptide(L)'
;MSDESPHKGKGKWRAPFLAGQESSIKKDDVAHNTILSQPQTPSSVLSSNDGSPISVASSSSRGRNPQSPPRLRYPSRLHSRDLTANTFRIYLKHYMDHVPHTSARRRSPSSCRSVSPSPLPRSGQRMHAAAVRDRLAFETPRKLVQTRPTSLASEEQTPRPGRALTGVTDQTPRPSRLSSRISRLSAGTDTEDEDGGGGDEAARICGFTLSHLRRVPELAMLAHRVVDAEGRRRAREERKRANAGPSQSKERGSRKLQETSRESKDTKVKRLFRFAIRQLYEEGSIVIWDGPVRPLPLPSLTQACDTLWRTNASTSTIFSTTSPDTQVEDHEGELSDPPPGEEAYIPLTPAYFAGVVERAILDFMAHAAVSAQNRSRGRPTFDLHACLDGPPAPPPGPTCAEILAWLRRDARWARVGDWAIEETLEWAKTEGRVWCIGNGRWEVCA
;
A
#
# COMPACT_ATOMS: atom_id res chain seq x y z
N MET A 1 -14.32 8.87 58.67
CA MET A 1 -14.10 10.33 58.74
C MET A 1 -12.64 10.55 58.37
N SER A 2 -12.40 10.81 57.09
CA SER A 2 -11.10 11.19 56.55
C SER A 2 -11.38 12.22 55.47
N ASP A 3 -10.99 13.45 55.79
CA ASP A 3 -10.98 14.61 54.91
C ASP A 3 -10.04 14.37 53.73
N GLU A 4 -10.53 14.58 52.50
CA GLU A 4 -9.65 14.73 51.34
C GLU A 4 -10.05 15.95 50.51
N SER A 5 -9.04 16.79 50.29
CA SER A 5 -9.10 18.19 49.90
C SER A 5 -9.14 18.35 48.37
N PRO A 6 -9.88 19.32 47.78
CA PRO A 6 -9.89 19.50 46.34
C PRO A 6 -8.78 20.45 45.88
N HIS A 7 -7.79 19.90 45.16
CA HIS A 7 -6.79 20.68 44.44
C HIS A 7 -7.39 21.42 43.22
N LYS A 8 -7.47 22.75 43.31
CA LYS A 8 -7.69 23.65 42.17
C LYS A 8 -6.39 23.81 41.38
N GLY A 9 -6.38 23.37 40.13
CA GLY A 9 -5.33 23.66 39.15
C GLY A 9 -5.92 24.17 37.84
N LYS A 10 -6.10 25.50 37.72
CA LYS A 10 -6.53 26.15 36.46
C LYS A 10 -5.32 26.34 35.55
N GLY A 11 -5.05 25.38 34.67
CA GLY A 11 -4.10 25.50 33.57
C GLY A 11 -4.77 26.07 32.31
N LYS A 12 -4.62 27.38 32.11
CA LYS A 12 -5.16 28.13 30.95
C LYS A 12 -4.23 27.96 29.75
N TRP A 13 -4.53 27.00 28.88
CA TRP A 13 -3.87 26.88 27.57
C TRP A 13 -4.41 27.94 26.61
N ARG A 14 -3.59 28.93 26.24
CA ARG A 14 -3.85 29.85 25.12
C ARG A 14 -3.49 29.14 23.81
N ALA A 15 -4.48 28.91 22.96
CA ALA A 15 -4.25 28.56 21.56
C ALA A 15 -3.90 29.82 20.75
N PRO A 16 -2.99 29.75 19.76
CA PRO A 16 -2.78 30.83 18.82
C PRO A 16 -3.95 30.87 17.81
N PHE A 17 -4.59 32.02 17.79
CA PHE A 17 -5.68 32.41 16.90
C PHE A 17 -5.12 32.59 15.48
N LEU A 18 -5.56 31.75 14.53
CA LEU A 18 -5.35 31.98 13.11
C LEU A 18 -6.33 33.07 12.66
N ALA A 19 -5.83 34.29 12.47
CA ALA A 19 -6.60 35.39 11.89
C ALA A 19 -6.87 35.08 10.42
N GLY A 20 -8.16 34.95 10.09
CA GLY A 20 -8.67 34.91 8.74
C GLY A 20 -8.49 36.27 8.05
N GLN A 21 -8.08 36.21 6.79
CA GLN A 21 -7.94 37.36 5.91
C GLN A 21 -9.28 37.55 5.20
N GLU A 22 -10.16 38.39 5.75
CA GLU A 22 -11.35 38.88 5.07
C GLU A 22 -10.96 40.00 4.09
N SER A 23 -11.09 39.73 2.80
CA SER A 23 -10.97 40.74 1.75
C SER A 23 -12.25 41.58 1.69
N SER A 24 -12.21 42.73 2.34
CA SER A 24 -13.21 43.79 2.24
C SER A 24 -13.20 44.39 0.83
N ILE A 25 -14.27 44.13 0.07
CA ILE A 25 -14.58 44.86 -1.17
C ILE A 25 -14.98 46.29 -0.76
N LYS A 26 -14.13 47.28 -1.03
CA LYS A 26 -14.50 48.69 -1.01
C LYS A 26 -14.56 49.20 -2.44
N LYS A 27 -15.77 49.66 -2.77
CA LYS A 27 -16.18 50.40 -3.95
C LYS A 27 -16.07 51.86 -3.56
N ASP A 28 -15.29 52.65 -4.30
CA ASP A 28 -15.44 54.11 -4.36
C ASP A 28 -14.81 54.65 -5.64
N ASP A 29 -15.56 55.57 -6.25
CA ASP A 29 -15.32 56.24 -7.52
C ASP A 29 -14.39 57.47 -7.39
N VAL A 30 -14.01 57.98 -8.57
CA VAL A 30 -13.64 59.37 -8.90
C VAL A 30 -12.17 59.80 -8.76
N ALA A 31 -11.55 59.91 -9.96
CA ALA A 31 -10.63 60.91 -10.51
C ALA A 31 -9.64 61.66 -9.59
N HIS A 32 -8.35 61.63 -9.96
CA HIS A 32 -7.58 62.82 -10.39
C HIS A 32 -6.25 62.42 -11.05
N ASN A 33 -5.95 63.07 -12.18
CA ASN A 33 -4.66 63.13 -12.88
C ASN A 33 -3.50 63.42 -11.92
N THR A 34 -2.37 62.71 -12.04
CA THR A 34 -1.01 63.26 -11.86
C THR A 34 0.01 62.39 -12.61
N ILE A 35 0.94 63.10 -13.24
CA ILE A 35 1.96 62.71 -14.20
C ILE A 35 3.19 62.10 -13.48
N LEU A 36 4.01 61.36 -14.25
CA LEU A 36 5.46 61.10 -14.11
C LEU A 36 5.97 59.75 -13.54
N SER A 37 6.86 59.18 -14.35
CA SER A 37 8.00 58.30 -14.02
C SER A 37 7.77 56.79 -14.09
N GLN A 38 7.97 56.25 -15.30
CA GLN A 38 8.06 54.82 -15.63
C GLN A 38 9.52 54.34 -15.46
N PRO A 39 9.83 53.37 -14.59
CA PRO A 39 11.13 52.69 -14.59
C PRO A 39 11.17 51.61 -15.69
N GLN A 40 12.16 51.73 -16.57
CA GLN A 40 12.51 50.74 -17.60
C GLN A 40 12.93 49.41 -16.97
N THR A 41 12.39 48.31 -17.50
CA THR A 41 12.88 46.95 -17.24
C THR A 41 13.69 46.46 -18.46
N PRO A 42 14.83 45.77 -18.26
CA PRO A 42 15.67 45.31 -19.35
C PRO A 42 15.09 44.05 -20.03
N SER A 43 15.00 44.12 -21.36
CA SER A 43 14.69 43.03 -22.29
C SER A 43 15.59 41.81 -22.09
N SER A 44 14.98 40.63 -22.00
CA SER A 44 15.66 39.35 -22.21
C SER A 44 15.31 38.80 -23.58
N VAL A 45 16.37 38.53 -24.33
CA VAL A 45 16.41 38.11 -25.73
C VAL A 45 15.86 36.68 -25.87
N LEU A 46 14.85 36.51 -26.72
CA LEU A 46 14.36 35.23 -27.19
C LEU A 46 15.39 34.64 -28.16
N SER A 47 15.96 33.48 -27.83
CA SER A 47 16.66 32.62 -28.79
C SER A 47 15.73 31.49 -29.19
N SER A 48 15.27 31.56 -30.44
CA SER A 48 14.49 30.56 -31.14
C SER A 48 15.34 29.31 -31.39
N ASN A 49 14.96 28.19 -30.79
CA ASN A 49 15.41 26.86 -31.22
C ASN A 49 14.21 26.14 -31.84
N ASP A 50 14.06 26.32 -33.14
CA ASP A 50 13.13 25.62 -34.01
C ASP A 50 13.77 24.28 -34.43
N GLY A 51 13.11 23.17 -34.14
CA GLY A 51 13.69 21.84 -34.40
C GLY A 51 12.95 20.71 -33.71
N SER A 52 11.65 20.55 -34.01
CA SER A 52 10.89 19.34 -33.63
C SER A 52 10.62 18.47 -34.87
N PRO A 53 11.04 17.19 -34.89
CA PRO A 53 10.56 16.23 -35.86
C PRO A 53 9.18 15.71 -35.46
N ILE A 54 8.20 15.93 -36.32
CA ILE A 54 6.84 15.38 -36.23
C ILE A 54 6.93 13.87 -36.46
N SER A 55 6.91 13.08 -35.38
CA SER A 55 6.69 11.64 -35.45
C SER A 55 5.20 11.36 -35.32
N VAL A 56 4.57 11.11 -36.45
CA VAL A 56 3.19 10.63 -36.60
C VAL A 56 3.08 9.26 -35.92
N ALA A 57 2.54 9.24 -34.71
CA ALA A 57 2.20 8.00 -34.01
C ALA A 57 0.88 7.46 -34.57
N SER A 58 0.96 6.46 -35.43
CA SER A 58 -0.20 5.70 -35.91
C SER A 58 -0.87 4.98 -34.74
N SER A 59 -2.11 5.38 -34.42
CA SER A 59 -2.98 4.79 -33.40
C SER A 59 -3.50 3.42 -33.83
N SER A 60 -2.71 2.38 -33.60
CA SER A 60 -3.20 0.99 -33.72
C SER A 60 -4.00 0.62 -32.46
N SER A 61 -5.32 0.68 -32.55
CA SER A 61 -6.29 0.22 -31.55
C SER A 61 -6.44 -1.32 -31.51
N ARG A 62 -5.34 -2.05 -31.71
CA ARG A 62 -5.35 -3.51 -31.53
C ARG A 62 -5.51 -3.78 -30.03
N GLY A 63 -6.58 -4.51 -29.68
CA GLY A 63 -6.99 -4.81 -28.32
C GLY A 63 -5.79 -5.10 -27.42
N ARG A 64 -5.56 -4.21 -26.46
CA ARG A 64 -4.54 -4.41 -25.43
C ARG A 64 -5.02 -5.58 -24.60
N ASN A 65 -4.49 -6.77 -24.88
CA ASN A 65 -4.56 -7.87 -23.92
C ASN A 65 -4.16 -7.28 -22.55
N PRO A 66 -4.92 -7.54 -21.49
CA PRO A 66 -4.68 -6.96 -20.17
C PRO A 66 -3.23 -7.24 -19.80
N GLN A 67 -2.39 -6.21 -19.92
CA GLN A 67 -0.97 -6.33 -19.72
C GLN A 67 -0.82 -6.63 -18.24
N SER A 68 -0.35 -7.84 -17.92
CA SER A 68 -0.20 -8.28 -16.54
C SER A 68 0.45 -7.16 -15.72
N PRO A 69 -0.03 -6.87 -14.49
CA PRO A 69 0.42 -5.74 -13.69
C PRO A 69 1.95 -5.59 -13.73
N PRO A 70 2.46 -4.36 -13.91
CA PRO A 70 3.89 -4.12 -14.07
C PRO A 70 4.64 -4.72 -12.88
N ARG A 71 5.47 -5.73 -13.16
CA ARG A 71 6.19 -6.49 -12.14
C ARG A 71 7.25 -5.59 -11.49
N LEU A 72 7.11 -5.35 -10.19
CA LEU A 72 8.09 -4.57 -9.44
C LEU A 72 9.38 -5.37 -9.23
N ARG A 73 10.52 -4.67 -9.25
CA ARG A 73 11.83 -5.25 -8.98
C ARG A 73 11.97 -5.57 -7.49
N TYR A 74 12.86 -6.47 -7.12
CA TYR A 74 13.13 -6.69 -5.69
C TYR A 74 13.73 -5.43 -5.04
N PRO A 75 13.34 -5.04 -3.81
CA PRO A 75 13.84 -3.83 -3.15
C PRO A 75 15.35 -3.68 -3.15
N SER A 76 16.14 -4.72 -2.84
CA SER A 76 17.62 -4.66 -2.83
C SER A 76 18.23 -4.32 -4.20
N ARG A 77 17.54 -4.61 -5.31
CA ARG A 77 18.02 -4.35 -6.68
C ARG A 77 17.67 -2.95 -7.19
N LEU A 78 16.91 -2.16 -6.42
CA LEU A 78 16.65 -0.77 -6.76
C LEU A 78 17.92 0.08 -6.66
N HIS A 79 18.12 0.94 -7.67
CA HIS A 79 19.23 1.88 -7.69
C HIS A 79 19.00 3.02 -6.71
N SER A 80 20.09 3.65 -6.26
CA SER A 80 20.03 4.78 -5.32
C SER A 80 19.23 5.98 -5.85
N ARG A 81 19.17 6.17 -7.18
CA ARG A 81 18.35 7.24 -7.81
C ARG A 81 16.85 6.96 -7.69
N ASP A 82 16.48 5.69 -7.67
CA ASP A 82 15.10 5.21 -7.63
C ASP A 82 14.59 5.10 -6.18
N LEU A 83 15.46 5.19 -5.18
CA LEU A 83 15.09 5.19 -3.76
C LEU A 83 14.48 6.54 -3.37
N THR A 84 13.17 6.67 -3.59
CA THR A 84 12.38 7.86 -3.25
C THR A 84 11.17 7.48 -2.41
N ALA A 85 10.55 8.47 -1.74
CA ALA A 85 9.32 8.26 -0.99
C ALA A 85 8.17 7.76 -1.90
N ASN A 86 8.11 8.21 -3.15
CA ASN A 86 7.12 7.74 -4.13
C ASN A 86 7.33 6.26 -4.49
N THR A 87 8.59 5.84 -4.70
CA THR A 87 8.91 4.43 -4.94
C THR A 87 8.48 3.56 -3.75
N PHE A 88 8.76 4.01 -2.52
CA PHE A 88 8.30 3.30 -1.33
C PHE A 88 6.77 3.18 -1.28
N ARG A 89 6.03 4.25 -1.59
CA ARG A 89 4.56 4.24 -1.69
C ARG A 89 4.03 3.22 -2.70
N ILE A 90 4.64 3.12 -3.88
CA ILE A 90 4.27 2.14 -4.92
C ILE A 90 4.46 0.71 -4.41
N TYR A 91 5.57 0.42 -3.72
CA TYR A 91 5.84 -0.91 -3.17
C TYR A 91 4.91 -1.25 -2.01
N LEU A 92 4.59 -0.27 -1.17
CA LEU A 92 3.62 -0.42 -0.09
C LEU A 92 2.25 -0.82 -0.63
N LYS A 93 1.76 -0.10 -1.66
CA LYS A 93 0.50 -0.43 -2.34
C LYS A 93 0.55 -1.83 -2.96
N HIS A 94 1.62 -2.13 -3.70
CA HIS A 94 1.78 -3.44 -4.33
C HIS A 94 1.76 -4.59 -3.31
N TYR A 95 2.39 -4.41 -2.14
CA TYR A 95 2.32 -5.39 -1.07
C TYR A 95 0.88 -5.60 -0.59
N MET A 96 0.14 -4.52 -0.33
CA MET A 96 -1.26 -4.62 0.11
C MET A 96 -2.16 -5.32 -0.91
N ASP A 97 -1.96 -5.04 -2.20
CA ASP A 97 -2.76 -5.61 -3.29
C ASP A 97 -2.49 -7.12 -3.53
N HIS A 98 -1.26 -7.59 -3.28
CA HIS A 98 -0.82 -8.94 -3.69
C HIS A 98 -0.43 -9.86 -2.54
N VAL A 99 -0.47 -9.38 -1.29
CA VAL A 99 -0.14 -10.22 -0.14
C VAL A 99 -1.12 -11.39 -0.08
N PRO A 100 -0.63 -12.63 0.02
CA PRO A 100 -1.49 -13.80 0.09
C PRO A 100 -2.53 -13.61 1.18
N HIS A 101 -3.80 -13.78 0.84
CA HIS A 101 -4.84 -13.89 1.85
C HIS A 101 -4.43 -15.02 2.75
N THR A 102 -4.13 -14.70 4.01
CA THR A 102 -4.08 -15.73 5.03
C THR A 102 -5.50 -16.24 5.05
N SER A 103 -5.76 -17.36 4.36
CA SER A 103 -6.92 -18.16 4.70
C SER A 103 -6.73 -18.36 6.18
N ALA A 104 -7.52 -17.65 6.98
CA ALA A 104 -7.67 -17.96 8.37
C ALA A 104 -8.08 -19.42 8.28
N ARG A 105 -7.10 -20.32 8.44
CA ARG A 105 -7.30 -21.75 8.35
C ARG A 105 -8.29 -21.92 9.46
N ARG A 106 -9.58 -21.93 9.11
CA ARG A 106 -10.71 -22.05 10.02
C ARG A 106 -10.32 -23.32 10.70
N ARG A 107 -9.71 -23.20 11.88
CA ARG A 107 -9.54 -24.31 12.78
C ARG A 107 -10.98 -24.52 13.17
N SER A 108 -11.68 -25.28 12.33
CA SER A 108 -13.07 -25.58 12.53
C SER A 108 -13.12 -26.04 13.98
N PRO A 109 -13.86 -25.34 14.87
CA PRO A 109 -13.95 -25.74 16.25
C PRO A 109 -14.49 -27.18 16.40
N SER A 110 -14.98 -27.76 15.30
CA SER A 110 -15.64 -29.06 15.16
C SER A 110 -14.74 -30.30 15.15
N SER A 111 -13.54 -30.26 15.71
CA SER A 111 -12.89 -31.51 16.11
C SER A 111 -12.22 -31.45 17.46
N CYS A 112 -12.90 -30.81 18.42
CA CYS A 112 -13.02 -31.40 19.73
C CYS A 112 -13.81 -32.71 19.57
N ARG A 113 -13.15 -33.75 19.03
CA ARG A 113 -13.61 -35.12 19.19
C ARG A 113 -13.80 -35.30 20.69
N SER A 114 -15.06 -35.55 21.04
CA SER A 114 -15.49 -36.22 22.25
C SER A 114 -14.34 -36.89 22.96
N VAL A 115 -14.00 -36.35 24.14
CA VAL A 115 -13.27 -37.07 25.16
C VAL A 115 -14.06 -38.35 25.40
N SER A 116 -13.64 -39.44 24.78
CA SER A 116 -14.04 -40.77 25.23
C SER A 116 -13.49 -40.90 26.65
N PRO A 117 -14.36 -41.10 27.66
CA PRO A 117 -13.89 -41.44 28.99
C PRO A 117 -13.40 -42.89 28.91
N SER A 118 -12.10 -43.12 29.03
CA SER A 118 -11.59 -44.47 29.26
C SER A 118 -10.33 -44.44 30.13
N PRO A 119 -10.17 -45.45 30.99
CA PRO A 119 -9.72 -45.26 32.37
C PRO A 119 -8.22 -45.55 32.58
N LEU A 120 -7.76 -45.19 33.78
CA LEU A 120 -6.49 -45.54 34.44
C LEU A 120 -5.90 -46.90 34.00
N PRO A 121 -4.56 -47.02 33.93
CA PRO A 121 -3.86 -47.57 35.10
C PRO A 121 -2.41 -47.10 35.35
N ARG A 122 -2.02 -47.26 36.62
CA ARG A 122 -0.68 -47.63 37.16
C ARG A 122 0.48 -46.63 36.98
N SER A 123 1.01 -46.03 38.05
CA SER A 123 1.81 -46.63 39.14
C SER A 123 3.08 -47.35 38.64
N GLY A 124 4.24 -46.75 38.92
CA GLY A 124 5.59 -47.30 38.75
C GLY A 124 6.59 -46.18 38.46
N GLN A 125 7.32 -45.68 39.46
CA GLN A 125 8.77 -45.93 39.63
C GLN A 125 9.60 -45.57 38.39
N ARG A 126 10.65 -44.76 38.45
CA ARG A 126 11.76 -44.82 39.41
C ARG A 126 12.70 -43.64 39.14
N MET A 127 13.41 -43.24 40.18
CA MET A 127 14.49 -42.27 40.19
C MET A 127 15.57 -42.59 39.15
N HIS A 128 16.25 -41.56 38.63
CA HIS A 128 17.71 -41.43 38.77
C HIS A 128 18.14 -39.97 38.58
N ALA A 129 18.75 -39.45 39.64
CA ALA A 129 19.52 -38.21 39.67
C ALA A 129 20.97 -38.47 39.20
N ALA A 130 21.73 -37.36 39.09
CA ALA A 130 23.18 -37.26 38.94
C ALA A 130 23.72 -37.58 37.53
N ALA A 131 24.77 -36.96 37.01
CA ALA A 131 25.65 -35.85 37.35
C ALA A 131 26.62 -35.72 36.15
N VAL A 132 27.66 -34.89 36.32
CA VAL A 132 28.96 -34.91 35.60
C VAL A 132 29.00 -33.97 34.38
N ARG A 133 29.55 -32.74 34.54
CA ARG A 133 30.98 -32.34 34.54
C ARG A 133 31.63 -32.34 33.15
N ASP A 134 32.10 -31.13 32.79
CA ASP A 134 33.51 -30.82 32.54
C ASP A 134 34.07 -30.94 31.11
N ARG A 135 34.99 -30.00 30.83
CA ARG A 135 36.01 -29.95 29.77
C ARG A 135 35.59 -29.57 28.34
N LEU A 136 36.34 -28.80 27.55
CA LEU A 136 37.58 -28.03 27.69
C LEU A 136 37.69 -27.18 26.41
N ALA A 137 38.09 -25.92 26.58
CA ALA A 137 39.16 -25.24 25.85
C ALA A 137 39.56 -25.75 24.45
N PHE A 138 39.39 -24.91 23.44
CA PHE A 138 40.34 -24.85 22.32
C PHE A 138 40.80 -23.42 22.10
N GLU A 139 42.06 -23.22 22.47
CA GLU A 139 42.90 -22.08 22.15
C GLU A 139 43.23 -22.04 20.65
N THR A 140 43.26 -20.80 20.13
CA THR A 140 44.07 -20.20 19.05
C THR A 140 44.86 -21.07 18.05
N PRO A 141 45.06 -20.54 16.82
CA PRO A 141 46.39 -19.96 16.56
C PRO A 141 46.39 -18.57 15.91
N ARG A 142 47.25 -17.70 16.47
CA ARG A 142 47.79 -16.46 15.89
C ARG A 142 48.76 -16.74 14.74
N LYS A 143 48.73 -15.92 13.68
CA LYS A 143 49.86 -15.44 12.83
C LYS A 143 49.38 -14.13 12.18
N LEU A 144 49.83 -12.92 12.55
CA LEU A 144 51.13 -12.23 12.37
C LEU A 144 51.62 -12.13 10.91
N VAL A 145 52.15 -10.93 10.59
CA VAL A 145 52.93 -10.47 9.42
C VAL A 145 52.06 -9.77 8.37
N GLN A 146 51.87 -8.44 8.38
CA GLN A 146 52.81 -7.33 8.14
C GLN A 146 53.50 -7.39 6.77
N THR A 147 53.02 -6.62 5.80
CA THR A 147 53.84 -5.76 4.92
C THR A 147 52.95 -4.88 4.06
N ARG A 148 53.17 -3.57 4.17
CA ARG A 148 52.83 -2.54 3.18
C ARG A 148 53.95 -2.56 2.13
N PRO A 149 53.67 -2.34 0.84
CA PRO A 149 54.28 -1.15 0.24
C PRO A 149 53.38 -0.42 -0.77
N THR A 150 53.73 0.85 -0.90
CA THR A 150 53.36 1.86 -1.88
C THR A 150 53.88 1.51 -3.29
N SER A 151 53.09 1.75 -4.35
CA SER A 151 53.52 2.14 -5.72
C SER A 151 52.31 2.01 -6.66
N LEU A 152 51.73 3.09 -7.20
CA LEU A 152 52.09 3.76 -8.47
C LEU A 152 52.02 2.86 -9.73
N ALA A 153 51.08 3.25 -10.59
CA ALA A 153 51.05 3.12 -12.06
C ALA A 153 51.22 1.71 -12.68
N SER A 154 50.15 1.16 -13.27
CA SER A 154 50.25 0.51 -14.58
C SER A 154 48.87 0.29 -15.23
N GLU A 155 48.81 0.79 -16.46
CA GLU A 155 48.02 0.46 -17.64
C GLU A 155 47.03 -0.73 -17.61
N GLU A 156 45.79 -0.39 -18.00
CA GLU A 156 45.09 -0.94 -19.16
C GLU A 156 45.54 -2.32 -19.68
N GLN A 157 44.83 -3.37 -19.26
CA GLN A 157 44.62 -4.56 -20.09
C GLN A 157 43.28 -5.22 -19.77
N THR A 158 42.38 -5.14 -20.75
CA THR A 158 41.08 -5.82 -20.80
C THR A 158 41.26 -7.25 -21.31
N PRO A 159 40.95 -8.29 -20.55
CA PRO A 159 40.87 -9.63 -21.11
C PRO A 159 39.51 -9.83 -21.81
N ARG A 160 39.56 -9.94 -23.15
CA ARG A 160 38.47 -10.46 -23.98
C ARG A 160 38.22 -11.94 -23.64
N PRO A 161 36.99 -12.39 -23.34
CA PRO A 161 36.67 -13.81 -23.35
C PRO A 161 36.52 -14.31 -24.79
N GLY A 162 37.28 -15.36 -25.09
CA GLY A 162 37.35 -16.04 -26.37
C GLY A 162 36.06 -16.74 -26.76
N ARG A 163 35.84 -16.70 -28.07
CA ARG A 163 34.82 -17.38 -28.85
C ARG A 163 35.15 -18.87 -28.89
N ALA A 164 34.25 -19.73 -28.39
CA ALA A 164 34.27 -21.16 -28.69
C ALA A 164 32.97 -21.53 -29.40
N LEU A 165 33.14 -22.09 -30.60
CA LEU A 165 32.14 -22.63 -31.49
C LEU A 165 31.76 -24.08 -31.07
N THR A 166 30.60 -24.51 -31.61
CA THR A 166 30.20 -25.88 -32.00
C THR A 166 29.75 -26.90 -30.94
N GLY A 167 28.57 -27.48 -31.23
CA GLY A 167 27.92 -28.61 -30.55
C GLY A 167 26.44 -28.33 -30.32
N VAL A 168 25.57 -28.30 -31.34
CA VAL A 168 24.85 -29.46 -31.90
C VAL A 168 24.53 -30.53 -30.85
N THR A 169 23.36 -30.40 -30.20
CA THR A 169 22.40 -31.50 -30.06
C THR A 169 21.00 -30.91 -29.93
N ASP A 170 20.20 -31.20 -30.94
CA ASP A 170 18.76 -31.03 -31.01
C ASP A 170 18.09 -32.03 -30.06
N GLN A 171 17.45 -31.56 -28.98
CA GLN A 171 16.49 -32.36 -28.21
C GLN A 171 15.30 -31.51 -27.81
N THR A 172 14.22 -31.74 -28.55
CA THR A 172 12.85 -31.28 -28.34
C THR A 172 12.27 -31.92 -27.07
N PRO A 173 11.70 -31.16 -26.12
CA PRO A 173 10.94 -31.76 -25.03
C PRO A 173 9.57 -32.22 -25.54
N ARG A 174 9.35 -33.55 -25.57
CA ARG A 174 8.05 -34.18 -25.81
C ARG A 174 7.06 -33.87 -24.67
N PRO A 175 5.78 -33.57 -24.97
CA PRO A 175 4.74 -33.47 -23.95
C PRO A 175 4.34 -34.86 -23.43
N SER A 176 4.36 -35.01 -22.10
CA SER A 176 3.92 -36.22 -21.41
C SER A 176 2.39 -36.32 -21.45
N ARG A 177 1.89 -37.33 -22.17
CA ARG A 177 0.51 -37.80 -22.09
C ARG A 177 0.42 -38.81 -20.96
N LEU A 178 -0.29 -38.48 -19.89
CA LEU A 178 -0.88 -39.48 -19.01
C LEU A 178 -2.39 -39.23 -18.89
N SER A 179 -3.09 -40.17 -19.51
CA SER A 179 -4.52 -40.42 -19.43
C SER A 179 -4.74 -41.56 -18.45
N SER A 180 -5.56 -41.36 -17.41
CA SER A 180 -6.31 -42.36 -16.59
C SER A 180 -6.72 -41.67 -15.29
N ARG A 181 -7.92 -41.78 -14.72
CA ARG A 181 -9.03 -42.72 -14.91
C ARG A 181 -10.32 -42.03 -14.43
N ILE A 182 -11.36 -42.21 -15.21
CA ILE A 182 -12.75 -42.00 -14.87
C ILE A 182 -13.15 -43.06 -13.82
N SER A 183 -13.52 -42.61 -12.62
CA SER A 183 -14.33 -43.37 -11.66
C SER A 183 -15.63 -42.59 -11.49
N ARG A 184 -16.67 -42.98 -12.21
CA ARG A 184 -17.83 -43.73 -11.68
C ARG A 184 -18.55 -43.00 -10.54
N LEU A 185 -19.55 -42.22 -10.96
CA LEU A 185 -20.94 -42.22 -10.50
C LEU A 185 -21.18 -42.88 -9.14
N SER A 186 -21.32 -42.06 -8.10
CA SER A 186 -22.17 -42.38 -6.96
C SER A 186 -23.33 -41.39 -6.98
N ALA A 187 -24.43 -41.84 -7.58
CA ALA A 187 -25.72 -41.18 -7.45
C ALA A 187 -26.27 -41.50 -6.06
N GLY A 188 -26.25 -40.49 -5.20
CA GLY A 188 -26.85 -40.51 -3.87
C GLY A 188 -27.31 -39.10 -3.57
N THR A 189 -28.54 -38.82 -3.97
CA THR A 189 -29.32 -37.65 -3.57
C THR A 189 -29.54 -37.69 -2.07
N ASP A 190 -29.00 -36.70 -1.35
CA ASP A 190 -29.62 -36.24 -0.11
C ASP A 190 -29.22 -34.78 0.12
N THR A 191 -30.10 -33.90 -0.37
CA THR A 191 -30.41 -32.55 0.13
C THR A 191 -29.47 -31.98 1.20
N GLU A 192 -28.28 -31.55 0.77
CA GLU A 192 -27.48 -30.57 1.51
C GLU A 192 -28.03 -29.19 1.17
N ASP A 193 -28.55 -28.49 2.17
CA ASP A 193 -28.97 -27.10 2.07
C ASP A 193 -27.84 -26.28 1.45
N GLU A 194 -28.01 -25.84 0.20
CA GLU A 194 -27.19 -24.81 -0.44
C GLU A 194 -27.49 -23.46 0.23
N ASP A 195 -27.16 -23.35 1.52
CA ASP A 195 -27.18 -22.10 2.26
C ASP A 195 -26.03 -21.22 1.75
N GLY A 196 -26.31 -20.51 0.66
CA GLY A 196 -25.77 -19.19 0.34
C GLY A 196 -24.29 -18.96 0.65
N GLY A 197 -23.39 -19.79 0.13
CA GLY A 197 -21.93 -19.70 0.31
C GLY A 197 -21.25 -18.41 -0.21
N GLY A 198 -22.02 -17.41 -0.67
CA GLY A 198 -21.52 -16.10 -1.09
C GLY A 198 -21.04 -15.20 0.05
N GLY A 199 -21.29 -15.55 1.32
CA GLY A 199 -20.87 -14.75 2.48
C GLY A 199 -19.38 -14.87 2.84
N ASP A 200 -18.67 -15.89 2.35
CA ASP A 200 -17.32 -16.22 2.81
C ASP A 200 -16.21 -15.35 2.18
N GLU A 201 -16.50 -14.59 1.12
CA GLU A 201 -15.49 -13.75 0.47
C GLU A 201 -15.21 -12.46 1.26
N ALA A 202 -16.26 -11.80 1.77
CA ALA A 202 -16.11 -10.64 2.65
C ALA A 202 -15.39 -10.99 3.96
N ALA A 203 -15.56 -12.23 4.45
CA ALA A 203 -14.88 -12.73 5.66
C ALA A 203 -13.36 -12.92 5.48
N ARG A 204 -12.85 -12.92 4.24
CA ARG A 204 -11.41 -13.09 3.95
C ARG A 204 -10.63 -11.78 3.93
N ILE A 205 -11.33 -10.64 4.00
CA ILE A 205 -10.70 -9.33 3.90
C ILE A 205 -10.28 -8.88 5.30
N CYS A 206 -8.97 -8.76 5.48
CA CYS A 206 -8.37 -8.29 6.72
C CYS A 206 -7.64 -6.97 6.47
N GLY A 207 -7.85 -5.99 7.33
CA GLY A 207 -7.16 -4.71 7.25
C GLY A 207 -5.69 -4.81 7.67
N PHE A 208 -4.87 -3.93 7.11
CA PHE A 208 -3.46 -3.77 7.42
C PHE A 208 -3.28 -2.63 8.41
N THR A 209 -2.68 -2.89 9.57
CA THR A 209 -2.23 -1.82 10.47
C THR A 209 -0.86 -1.30 10.06
N LEU A 210 -0.52 -0.09 10.49
CA LEU A 210 0.82 0.48 10.29
C LEU A 210 1.89 -0.41 10.96
N SER A 211 1.59 -0.96 12.13
CA SER A 211 2.40 -1.97 12.83
C SER A 211 2.64 -3.24 12.03
N HIS A 212 1.62 -3.77 11.35
CA HIS A 212 1.77 -4.93 10.46
C HIS A 212 2.72 -4.59 9.30
N LEU A 213 2.49 -3.48 8.60
CA LEU A 213 3.26 -3.07 7.43
C LEU A 213 4.74 -2.81 7.74
N ARG A 214 5.06 -2.31 8.95
CA ARG A 214 6.45 -2.09 9.39
C ARG A 214 7.21 -3.38 9.68
N ARG A 215 6.52 -4.49 10.00
CA ARG A 215 7.14 -5.80 10.26
C ARG A 215 7.41 -6.60 8.99
N VAL A 216 6.91 -6.14 7.84
CA VAL A 216 7.19 -6.77 6.54
C VAL A 216 8.66 -6.52 6.18
N PRO A 217 9.52 -7.56 6.16
CA PRO A 217 10.97 -7.37 6.04
C PRO A 217 11.38 -6.58 4.78
N GLU A 218 10.70 -6.83 3.67
CA GLU A 218 11.01 -6.20 2.39
C GLU A 218 10.63 -4.72 2.37
N LEU A 219 9.50 -4.35 2.99
CA LEU A 219 9.10 -2.95 3.15
C LEU A 219 10.00 -2.23 4.16
N ALA A 220 10.33 -2.87 5.28
CA ALA A 220 11.24 -2.32 6.27
C ALA A 220 12.62 -2.03 5.66
N MET A 221 13.21 -3.02 4.97
CA MET A 221 14.47 -2.87 4.25
C MET A 221 14.40 -1.71 3.24
N LEU A 222 13.35 -1.65 2.41
CA LEU A 222 13.18 -0.56 1.45
C LEU A 222 13.09 0.80 2.15
N ALA A 223 12.33 0.90 3.23
CA ALA A 223 12.17 2.13 3.99
C ALA A 223 13.51 2.62 4.56
N HIS A 224 14.31 1.74 5.16
CA HIS A 224 15.65 2.10 5.64
C HIS A 224 16.54 2.59 4.50
N ARG A 225 16.53 1.90 3.36
CA ARG A 225 17.31 2.32 2.17
C ARG A 225 16.88 3.69 1.65
N VAL A 226 15.57 3.97 1.63
CA VAL A 226 15.03 5.28 1.21
C VAL A 226 15.44 6.38 2.20
N VAL A 227 15.33 6.15 3.51
CA VAL A 227 15.76 7.12 4.53
C VAL A 227 17.27 7.42 4.44
N ASP A 228 18.11 6.40 4.21
CA ASP A 228 19.55 6.58 4.03
C ASP A 228 19.89 7.32 2.72
N ALA A 229 19.19 7.01 1.63
CA ALA A 229 19.37 7.69 0.35
C ALA A 229 18.96 9.17 0.44
N GLU A 230 17.84 9.47 1.09
CA GLU A 230 17.34 10.83 1.31
C GLU A 230 18.27 11.62 2.24
N GLY A 231 18.77 11.01 3.33
CA GLY A 231 19.78 11.62 4.19
C GLY A 231 21.06 11.99 3.44
N ARG A 232 21.55 11.09 2.58
CA ARG A 232 22.69 11.36 1.69
C ARG A 232 22.39 12.44 0.66
N ARG A 233 21.16 12.52 0.13
CA ARG A 233 20.73 13.57 -0.81
C ARG A 233 20.77 14.94 -0.14
N ARG A 234 20.17 15.08 1.04
CA ARG A 234 20.19 16.34 1.82
C ARG A 234 21.61 16.76 2.19
N ALA A 235 22.45 15.84 2.67
CA ALA A 235 23.84 16.15 3.00
C ALA A 235 24.64 16.65 1.78
N ARG A 236 24.37 16.12 0.58
CA ARG A 236 25.00 16.60 -0.67
C ARG A 236 24.46 17.98 -1.08
N GLU A 237 23.17 18.22 -0.94
CA GLU A 237 22.54 19.52 -1.23
C GLU A 237 23.04 20.61 -0.28
N GLU A 238 23.20 20.29 1.01
CA GLU A 238 23.80 21.19 2.01
C GLU A 238 25.27 21.51 1.69
N ARG A 239 26.07 20.51 1.29
CA ARG A 239 27.46 20.74 0.83
C ARG A 239 27.51 21.60 -0.43
N LYS A 240 26.63 21.34 -1.41
CA LYS A 240 26.54 22.17 -2.62
C LYS A 240 26.12 23.60 -2.29
N ARG A 241 25.16 23.78 -1.37
CA ARG A 241 24.70 25.09 -0.91
C ARG A 241 25.80 25.84 -0.15
N ALA A 242 26.58 25.17 0.68
CA ALA A 242 27.73 25.75 1.36
C ALA A 242 28.84 26.16 0.38
N ASN A 243 29.04 25.39 -0.69
CA ASN A 243 30.04 25.71 -1.71
C ASN A 243 29.59 26.78 -2.71
N ALA A 244 28.28 26.91 -2.96
CA ALA A 244 27.72 27.91 -3.87
C ALA A 244 27.42 29.26 -3.19
N GLY A 245 27.47 29.32 -1.85
CA GLY A 245 27.22 30.54 -1.08
C GLY A 245 28.47 31.44 -1.00
N PRO A 246 28.34 32.76 -1.21
CA PRO A 246 29.48 33.68 -1.33
C PRO A 246 30.20 33.88 0.01
N SER A 247 31.52 34.01 -0.12
CA SER A 247 32.59 34.16 0.86
C SER A 247 32.54 35.43 1.73
N GLN A 248 31.36 35.95 2.11
CA GLN A 248 31.28 37.19 2.89
C GLN A 248 30.23 37.13 4.01
N SER A 249 30.76 37.04 5.23
CA SER A 249 30.17 37.33 6.57
C SER A 249 30.33 36.15 7.54
N LYS A 250 31.61 35.90 7.82
CA LYS A 250 32.07 35.14 8.98
C LYS A 250 31.65 35.95 10.22
N GLU A 251 30.70 35.46 11.02
CA GLU A 251 30.88 35.29 12.47
C GLU A 251 29.60 34.86 13.25
N ARG A 252 29.80 33.79 14.03
CA ARG A 252 29.19 33.49 15.35
C ARG A 252 27.75 32.98 15.52
N GLY A 253 26.95 32.77 14.46
CA GLY A 253 25.57 32.26 14.64
C GLY A 253 25.32 30.73 14.61
N SER A 254 26.29 29.91 14.18
CA SER A 254 26.00 28.57 13.61
C SER A 254 25.64 27.42 14.58
N ARG A 255 25.67 27.59 15.90
CA ARG A 255 25.55 26.43 16.83
C ARG A 255 24.13 25.95 17.12
N LYS A 256 23.08 26.72 16.79
CA LYS A 256 21.69 26.37 17.17
C LYS A 256 20.91 25.49 16.18
N LEU A 257 21.46 25.19 14.99
CA LEU A 257 20.71 24.48 13.94
C LEU A 257 21.01 22.97 13.82
N GLN A 258 21.99 22.43 14.56
CA GLN A 258 22.31 20.99 14.51
C GLN A 258 21.39 20.11 15.38
N GLU A 259 20.55 20.70 16.23
CA GLU A 259 19.75 19.96 17.22
C GLU A 259 18.60 19.16 16.58
N THR A 260 18.12 19.55 15.39
CA THR A 260 17.12 18.78 14.64
C THR A 260 17.67 17.50 14.00
N SER A 261 18.99 17.29 14.00
CA SER A 261 19.62 16.12 13.35
C SER A 261 19.58 14.83 14.19
N ARG A 262 19.30 14.92 15.50
CA ARG A 262 19.31 13.77 16.42
C ARG A 262 18.08 12.87 16.35
N GLU A 263 17.18 13.09 15.40
CA GLU A 263 16.07 12.17 15.20
C GLU A 263 16.58 10.78 14.77
N SER A 264 16.21 9.76 15.55
CA SER A 264 16.58 8.37 15.29
C SER A 264 16.10 7.91 13.91
N LYS A 265 16.87 7.03 13.29
CA LYS A 265 16.55 6.46 11.98
C LYS A 265 15.16 5.82 11.95
N ASP A 266 14.77 5.16 13.03
CA ASP A 266 13.48 4.50 13.15
C ASP A 266 12.31 5.47 13.17
N THR A 267 12.50 6.65 13.77
CA THR A 267 11.46 7.69 13.75
C THR A 267 11.26 8.21 12.33
N LYS A 268 12.34 8.36 11.56
CA LYS A 268 12.28 8.73 10.13
C LYS A 268 11.60 7.65 9.29
N VAL A 269 11.91 6.38 9.54
CA VAL A 269 11.24 5.24 8.89
C VAL A 269 9.75 5.23 9.23
N LYS A 270 9.38 5.36 10.51
CA LYS A 270 7.97 5.45 10.94
C LYS A 270 7.24 6.63 10.28
N ARG A 271 7.88 7.79 10.16
CA ARG A 271 7.34 8.95 9.42
C ARG A 271 7.13 8.64 7.94
N LEU A 272 8.06 7.93 7.30
CA LEU A 272 7.94 7.52 5.90
C LEU A 272 6.74 6.60 5.67
N PHE A 273 6.51 5.60 6.53
CA PHE A 273 5.32 4.74 6.44
C PHE A 273 4.02 5.54 6.60
N ARG A 274 3.94 6.41 7.63
CA ARG A 274 2.77 7.28 7.84
C ARG A 274 2.50 8.20 6.66
N PHE A 275 3.56 8.79 6.09
CA PHE A 275 3.48 9.61 4.90
C PHE A 275 2.90 8.83 3.72
N ALA A 276 3.43 7.62 3.45
CA ALA A 276 2.96 6.80 2.34
C ALA A 276 1.50 6.37 2.48
N ILE A 277 1.08 5.94 3.69
CA ILE A 277 -0.32 5.58 3.98
C ILE A 277 -1.24 6.80 3.77
N ARG A 278 -0.86 7.96 4.32
CA ARG A 278 -1.65 9.19 4.16
C ARG A 278 -1.84 9.54 2.69
N GLN A 279 -0.77 9.46 1.89
CA GLN A 279 -0.83 9.75 0.46
C GLN A 279 -1.71 8.75 -0.29
N LEU A 280 -1.60 7.46 -0.01
CA LEU A 280 -2.48 6.44 -0.59
C LEU A 280 -3.96 6.66 -0.23
N TYR A 281 -4.23 7.13 0.99
CA TYR A 281 -5.58 7.45 1.44
C TYR A 281 -6.12 8.72 0.78
N GLU A 282 -5.29 9.77 0.65
CA GLU A 282 -5.64 11.01 -0.04
C GLU A 282 -5.90 10.78 -1.54
N GLU A 283 -5.18 9.85 -2.16
CA GLU A 283 -5.40 9.39 -3.54
C GLU A 283 -6.65 8.51 -3.69
N GLY A 284 -7.25 8.05 -2.60
CA GLY A 284 -8.37 7.09 -2.62
C GLY A 284 -7.96 5.67 -3.03
N SER A 285 -6.67 5.34 -3.00
CA SER A 285 -6.15 3.99 -3.31
C SER A 285 -6.31 2.99 -2.17
N ILE A 286 -6.51 3.48 -0.94
CA ILE A 286 -6.81 2.69 0.25
C ILE A 286 -7.92 3.38 1.04
N VAL A 287 -8.67 2.62 1.84
CA VAL A 287 -9.71 3.15 2.73
C VAL A 287 -9.50 2.67 4.17
N ILE A 288 -10.05 3.42 5.13
CA ILE A 288 -10.03 3.05 6.55
C ILE A 288 -11.00 1.89 6.78
N TRP A 289 -10.56 0.91 7.56
CA TRP A 289 -11.25 -0.34 7.80
C TRP A 289 -11.49 -0.57 9.30
N ASP A 290 -12.76 -0.71 9.67
CA ASP A 290 -13.18 -0.99 11.05
C ASP A 290 -13.37 -2.50 11.34
N GLY A 291 -13.10 -3.36 10.35
CA GLY A 291 -13.29 -4.79 10.46
C GLY A 291 -12.07 -5.55 11.03
N PRO A 292 -12.00 -6.88 10.82
CA PRO A 292 -10.90 -7.69 11.33
C PRO A 292 -9.55 -7.22 10.76
N VAL A 293 -8.54 -7.23 11.62
CA VAL A 293 -7.17 -6.85 11.30
C VAL A 293 -6.34 -8.09 11.01
N ARG A 294 -5.45 -7.99 10.02
CA ARG A 294 -4.53 -9.07 9.67
C ARG A 294 -3.59 -9.34 10.86
N PRO A 295 -3.39 -10.62 11.25
CA PRO A 295 -2.46 -10.94 12.31
C PRO A 295 -1.04 -10.46 11.97
N LEU A 296 -0.26 -10.16 13.00
CA LEU A 296 1.13 -9.75 12.81
C LEU A 296 1.93 -10.90 12.16
N PRO A 297 2.82 -10.60 11.21
CA PRO A 297 3.68 -11.61 10.63
C PRO A 297 4.56 -12.19 11.74
N LEU A 298 4.49 -13.52 11.94
CA LEU A 298 5.37 -14.18 12.89
C LEU A 298 6.80 -14.19 12.33
N PRO A 299 7.81 -13.86 13.15
CA PRO A 299 9.20 -13.77 12.70
C PRO A 299 9.77 -15.10 12.18
N SER A 300 9.16 -16.24 12.52
CA SER A 300 9.65 -17.59 12.18
C SER A 300 9.29 -18.07 10.76
N LEU A 301 8.47 -17.34 9.99
CA LEU A 301 7.92 -17.78 8.70
C LEU A 301 8.40 -16.93 7.50
N THR A 302 9.49 -16.18 7.67
CA THR A 302 10.04 -15.24 6.68
C THR A 302 10.37 -15.85 5.30
N GLN A 303 10.47 -17.18 5.17
CA GLN A 303 10.67 -17.82 3.87
C GLN A 303 9.50 -17.67 2.89
N ALA A 304 8.27 -17.38 3.34
CA ALA A 304 7.10 -17.34 2.45
C ALA A 304 6.93 -15.99 1.70
N CYS A 305 7.57 -14.90 2.14
CA CYS A 305 7.35 -13.58 1.54
C CYS A 305 8.18 -13.33 0.27
N ASP A 306 9.22 -14.14 0.02
CA ASP A 306 10.06 -14.05 -1.18
C ASP A 306 9.27 -14.25 -2.48
N THR A 307 8.11 -14.91 -2.44
CA THR A 307 7.28 -15.14 -3.65
C THR A 307 6.65 -13.87 -4.21
N LEU A 308 6.43 -12.84 -3.37
CA LEU A 308 5.75 -11.60 -3.81
C LEU A 308 6.65 -10.76 -4.72
N TRP A 309 7.96 -10.87 -4.53
CA TRP A 309 8.98 -10.11 -5.24
C TRP A 309 9.80 -11.05 -6.12
N ARG A 310 9.14 -11.75 -7.06
CA ARG A 310 9.74 -12.85 -7.83
C ARG A 310 11.09 -12.43 -8.43
N THR A 311 12.16 -12.85 -7.79
CA THR A 311 13.49 -12.86 -8.35
C THR A 311 13.50 -14.01 -9.35
N ASN A 312 13.40 -13.69 -10.65
CA ASN A 312 13.80 -14.62 -11.72
C ASN A 312 15.33 -14.81 -11.67
N ALA A 313 15.87 -15.17 -10.52
CA ALA A 313 17.23 -15.61 -10.31
C ALA A 313 17.17 -17.13 -10.22
N SER A 314 16.91 -17.77 -11.36
CA SER A 314 17.47 -19.09 -11.56
C SER A 314 18.97 -18.95 -11.35
N THR A 315 19.52 -19.71 -10.40
CA THR A 315 20.96 -19.97 -10.31
C THR A 315 21.80 -18.82 -9.72
N SER A 316 21.69 -18.59 -8.41
CA SER A 316 22.84 -18.06 -7.65
C SER A 316 22.79 -18.54 -6.21
N THR A 317 23.21 -19.79 -5.99
CA THR A 317 23.76 -20.26 -4.72
C THR A 317 25.02 -19.46 -4.43
N ILE A 318 24.93 -18.39 -3.64
CA ILE A 318 26.10 -17.66 -3.15
C ILE A 318 26.05 -17.70 -1.63
N PHE A 319 27.06 -18.36 -1.07
CA PHE A 319 27.35 -18.48 0.34
C PHE A 319 27.48 -17.08 0.97
N SER A 320 26.45 -16.62 1.68
CA SER A 320 26.56 -15.45 2.55
C SER A 320 27.26 -15.87 3.83
N THR A 321 28.59 -15.85 3.79
CA THR A 321 29.45 -15.95 4.98
C THR A 321 29.53 -14.55 5.58
N THR A 322 28.49 -14.14 6.30
CA THR A 322 28.53 -12.90 7.09
C THR A 322 29.33 -13.18 8.35
N SER A 323 30.60 -12.77 8.36
CA SER A 323 31.39 -12.69 9.58
C SER A 323 30.64 -11.79 10.57
N PRO A 324 30.42 -12.24 11.83
CA PRO A 324 29.79 -11.41 12.84
C PRO A 324 30.83 -10.37 13.29
N ASP A 325 30.91 -9.24 12.60
CA ASP A 325 31.63 -8.09 13.14
C ASP A 325 30.78 -7.51 14.27
N THR A 326 31.25 -7.76 15.49
CA THR A 326 30.68 -7.34 16.76
C THR A 326 30.69 -5.82 16.88
N GLN A 327 29.74 -5.16 16.25
CA GLN A 327 29.26 -3.85 16.69
C GLN A 327 27.80 -4.02 17.09
N VAL A 328 27.61 -4.33 18.37
CA VAL A 328 26.31 -4.44 19.05
C VAL A 328 25.69 -3.03 19.11
N GLU A 329 25.15 -2.56 18.01
CA GLU A 329 24.16 -1.48 18.04
C GLU A 329 22.80 -2.14 18.14
N ASP A 330 22.39 -2.38 19.40
CA ASP A 330 21.10 -2.85 19.94
C ASP A 330 19.90 -1.97 19.55
N HIS A 331 19.83 -1.56 18.29
CA HIS A 331 18.81 -0.64 17.79
C HIS A 331 18.06 -1.21 16.58
N GLU A 332 17.95 -2.53 16.48
CA GLU A 332 16.80 -3.11 15.80
C GLU A 332 15.60 -2.91 16.73
N GLY A 333 15.09 -1.67 16.75
CA GLY A 333 14.08 -1.21 17.67
C GLY A 333 12.88 -2.13 17.61
N GLU A 334 12.79 -3.00 18.62
CA GLU A 334 11.78 -4.02 18.76
C GLU A 334 10.41 -3.36 18.51
N LEU A 335 9.81 -3.72 17.39
CA LEU A 335 8.56 -3.09 16.97
C LEU A 335 7.53 -3.48 18.01
N SER A 336 7.19 -2.54 18.90
CA SER A 336 6.22 -2.76 19.96
C SER A 336 4.91 -3.28 19.39
N ASP A 337 4.20 -4.09 20.17
CA ASP A 337 2.88 -4.58 19.79
C ASP A 337 1.95 -3.43 19.39
N PRO A 338 1.09 -3.65 18.38
CA PRO A 338 0.15 -2.63 17.92
C PRO A 338 -0.73 -2.17 19.09
N PRO A 339 -0.89 -0.85 19.31
CA PRO A 339 -1.79 -0.38 20.34
C PRO A 339 -3.24 -0.82 20.01
N PRO A 340 -4.06 -1.16 21.02
CA PRO A 340 -5.47 -1.44 20.79
C PRO A 340 -6.13 -0.18 20.21
N GLY A 341 -6.79 -0.31 19.07
CA GLY A 341 -7.38 0.82 18.33
C GLY A 341 -6.47 1.45 17.27
N GLU A 342 -5.38 0.81 16.90
CA GLU A 342 -4.64 1.19 15.70
C GLU A 342 -5.54 1.09 14.45
N GLU A 343 -5.60 2.18 13.66
CA GLU A 343 -6.33 2.20 12.40
C GLU A 343 -5.85 1.10 11.45
N ALA A 344 -6.80 0.41 10.83
CA ALA A 344 -6.52 -0.55 9.78
C ALA A 344 -6.93 0.01 8.42
N TYR A 345 -6.19 -0.40 7.39
CA TYR A 345 -6.40 0.06 6.03
C TYR A 345 -6.58 -1.13 5.10
N ILE A 346 -7.42 -1.00 4.08
CA ILE A 346 -7.56 -2.00 3.02
C ILE A 346 -7.27 -1.37 1.65
N PRO A 347 -6.65 -2.11 0.73
CA PRO A 347 -6.51 -1.66 -0.65
C PRO A 347 -7.88 -1.58 -1.33
N LEU A 348 -8.12 -0.48 -2.03
CA LEU A 348 -9.33 -0.32 -2.83
C LEU A 348 -9.15 -1.04 -4.17
N THR A 349 -9.46 -2.34 -4.17
CA THR A 349 -9.45 -3.14 -5.40
C THR A 349 -10.83 -3.14 -6.05
N PRO A 350 -10.94 -3.17 -7.40
CA PRO A 350 -12.23 -3.23 -8.08
C PRO A 350 -13.12 -4.39 -7.60
N ALA A 351 -12.52 -5.56 -7.38
CA ALA A 351 -13.22 -6.74 -6.91
C ALA A 351 -13.88 -6.54 -5.53
N TYR A 352 -13.15 -5.92 -4.60
CA TYR A 352 -13.70 -5.57 -3.29
C TYR A 352 -14.77 -4.48 -3.40
N PHE A 353 -14.48 -3.44 -4.17
CA PHE A 353 -15.33 -2.25 -4.23
C PHE A 353 -16.64 -2.50 -4.99
N ALA A 354 -16.68 -3.50 -5.89
CA ALA A 354 -17.88 -3.89 -6.64
C ALA A 354 -19.07 -4.18 -5.72
N GLY A 355 -18.88 -4.94 -4.64
CA GLY A 355 -19.97 -5.23 -3.69
C GLY A 355 -20.49 -3.99 -2.97
N VAL A 356 -19.65 -2.98 -2.76
CA VAL A 356 -20.05 -1.69 -2.17
C VAL A 356 -20.83 -0.86 -3.19
N VAL A 357 -20.37 -0.82 -4.43
CA VAL A 357 -21.02 -0.10 -5.53
C VAL A 357 -22.39 -0.71 -5.85
N GLU A 358 -22.51 -2.03 -5.93
CA GLU A 358 -23.78 -2.73 -6.14
C GLU A 358 -24.81 -2.41 -5.06
N ARG A 359 -24.39 -2.45 -3.79
CA ARG A 359 -25.26 -2.08 -2.67
C ARG A 359 -25.70 -0.62 -2.80
N ALA A 360 -24.80 0.29 -3.18
CA ALA A 360 -25.16 1.68 -3.41
C ALA A 360 -26.17 1.85 -4.56
N ILE A 361 -26.05 1.08 -5.65
CA ILE A 361 -27.01 1.09 -6.77
C ILE A 361 -28.39 0.61 -6.29
N LEU A 362 -28.45 -0.51 -5.57
CA LEU A 362 -29.69 -1.07 -5.03
C LEU A 362 -30.37 -0.11 -4.06
N ASP A 363 -29.61 0.45 -3.11
CA ASP A 363 -30.12 1.41 -2.13
C ASP A 363 -30.65 2.68 -2.82
N PHE A 364 -29.95 3.16 -3.85
CA PHE A 364 -30.36 4.32 -4.64
C PHE A 364 -31.69 4.07 -5.35
N MET A 365 -31.83 2.92 -6.02
CA MET A 365 -33.06 2.57 -6.75
C MET A 365 -34.24 2.35 -5.79
N ALA A 366 -34.00 1.70 -4.64
CA ALA A 366 -35.01 1.54 -3.59
C ALA A 366 -35.50 2.89 -3.07
N HIS A 367 -34.57 3.83 -2.82
CA HIS A 367 -34.92 5.19 -2.39
C HIS A 367 -35.69 5.98 -3.47
N ALA A 368 -35.34 5.81 -4.75
CA ALA A 368 -36.03 6.43 -5.87
C ALA A 368 -37.47 5.89 -6.00
N ALA A 369 -37.68 4.59 -5.82
CA ALA A 369 -39.00 3.97 -5.84
C ALA A 369 -39.92 4.50 -4.71
N VAL A 370 -39.40 4.59 -3.48
CA VAL A 370 -40.13 5.19 -2.34
C VAL A 370 -40.46 6.66 -2.60
N SER A 371 -39.53 7.41 -3.19
CA SER A 371 -39.74 8.82 -3.53
C SER A 371 -40.82 9.01 -4.61
N ALA A 372 -40.89 8.12 -5.60
CA ALA A 372 -41.93 8.13 -6.63
C ALA A 372 -43.32 7.84 -6.04
N GLN A 373 -43.42 6.87 -5.12
CA GLN A 373 -44.67 6.55 -4.43
C GLN A 373 -45.17 7.68 -3.52
N ASN A 374 -44.27 8.43 -2.89
CA ASN A 374 -44.67 9.57 -2.06
C ASN A 374 -45.17 10.75 -2.89
N ARG A 375 -44.64 10.95 -4.11
CA ARG A 375 -45.10 12.03 -5.01
C ARG A 375 -46.50 11.79 -5.56
N SER A 376 -46.91 10.54 -5.78
CA SER A 376 -48.26 10.23 -6.28
C SER A 376 -49.35 10.47 -5.24
N ARG A 377 -49.04 10.49 -3.95
CA ARG A 377 -50.04 10.71 -2.88
C ARG A 377 -50.38 12.19 -2.62
N GLY A 378 -49.54 13.13 -3.03
CA GLY A 378 -49.62 14.53 -2.59
C GLY A 378 -50.46 15.48 -3.45
N ARG A 379 -50.93 15.06 -4.64
CA ARG A 379 -51.63 15.97 -5.55
C ARG A 379 -52.84 15.29 -6.21
N PRO A 380 -54.05 15.44 -5.64
CA PRO A 380 -55.29 15.05 -6.29
C PRO A 380 -55.64 16.09 -7.36
N THR A 381 -54.85 16.16 -8.43
CA THR A 381 -55.27 16.85 -9.66
C THR A 381 -56.20 15.90 -10.41
N PHE A 382 -57.49 16.24 -10.38
CA PHE A 382 -58.63 15.57 -11.03
C PHE A 382 -58.55 15.61 -12.57
N ASP A 383 -57.40 15.29 -13.15
CA ASP A 383 -57.27 15.14 -14.61
C ASP A 383 -57.75 13.74 -15.02
N LEU A 384 -59.02 13.67 -15.40
CA LEU A 384 -59.72 12.49 -15.91
C LEU A 384 -59.08 11.84 -17.16
N HIS A 385 -58.05 12.45 -17.74
CA HIS A 385 -57.34 11.92 -18.91
C HIS A 385 -56.14 11.03 -18.60
N ALA A 386 -55.70 10.91 -17.33
CA ALA A 386 -54.47 10.19 -16.98
C ALA A 386 -54.60 8.65 -16.83
N CYS A 387 -55.76 8.05 -17.10
CA CYS A 387 -55.98 6.60 -16.89
C CYS A 387 -55.50 5.69 -18.03
N LEU A 388 -54.96 6.23 -19.13
CA LEU A 388 -54.47 5.42 -20.26
C LEU A 388 -52.95 5.21 -20.25
N ASP A 389 -52.22 5.87 -19.37
CA ASP A 389 -50.78 5.68 -19.24
C ASP A 389 -50.53 4.45 -18.37
N GLY A 390 -49.81 3.47 -18.93
CA GLY A 390 -49.52 2.19 -18.29
C GLY A 390 -48.78 2.30 -16.95
N PRO A 391 -48.46 1.16 -16.31
CA PRO A 391 -47.72 1.16 -15.05
C PRO A 391 -46.46 2.03 -15.18
N PRO A 392 -46.17 2.90 -14.19
CA PRO A 392 -45.05 3.82 -14.26
C PRO A 392 -43.76 3.04 -14.51
N ALA A 393 -43.02 3.44 -15.54
CA ALA A 393 -41.75 2.82 -15.86
C ALA A 393 -40.84 2.84 -14.61
N PRO A 394 -40.06 1.76 -14.36
CA PRO A 394 -39.15 1.72 -13.23
C PRO A 394 -38.17 2.91 -13.27
N PRO A 395 -37.79 3.46 -12.10
CA PRO A 395 -36.89 4.60 -12.05
C PRO A 395 -35.56 4.23 -12.72
N PRO A 396 -34.98 5.12 -13.54
CA PRO A 396 -33.74 4.83 -14.22
C PRO A 396 -32.60 4.66 -13.22
N GLY A 397 -31.68 3.72 -13.49
CA GLY A 397 -30.50 3.49 -12.63
C GLY A 397 -29.61 4.73 -12.42
N PRO A 398 -28.81 4.76 -11.35
CA PRO A 398 -27.92 5.89 -11.06
C PRO A 398 -26.75 6.00 -12.04
N THR A 399 -26.27 7.23 -12.21
CA THR A 399 -25.01 7.56 -12.90
C THR A 399 -23.80 7.40 -11.97
N CYS A 400 -22.59 7.34 -12.53
CA CYS A 400 -21.33 7.27 -11.76
C CYS A 400 -21.23 8.38 -10.70
N ALA A 401 -21.54 9.63 -11.07
CA ALA A 401 -21.50 10.76 -10.15
C ALA A 401 -22.55 10.67 -9.03
N GLU A 402 -23.73 10.12 -9.30
CA GLU A 402 -24.78 9.89 -8.30
C GLU A 402 -24.36 8.79 -7.31
N ILE A 403 -23.74 7.71 -7.79
CA ILE A 403 -23.16 6.66 -6.94
C ILE A 403 -22.08 7.25 -6.04
N LEU A 404 -21.17 8.07 -6.59
CA LEU A 404 -20.12 8.70 -5.80
C LEU A 404 -20.69 9.62 -4.72
N ALA A 405 -21.67 10.45 -5.08
CA ALA A 405 -22.34 11.34 -4.14
C ALA A 405 -23.06 10.56 -3.03
N TRP A 406 -23.64 9.40 -3.36
CA TRP A 406 -24.24 8.49 -2.39
C TRP A 406 -23.19 7.93 -1.41
N LEU A 407 -22.08 7.42 -1.93
CA LEU A 407 -21.01 6.82 -1.13
C LEU A 407 -20.32 7.84 -0.20
N ARG A 408 -20.12 9.08 -0.65
CA ARG A 408 -19.49 10.16 0.14
C ARG A 408 -20.26 10.57 1.39
N ARG A 409 -21.48 10.09 1.59
CA ARG A 409 -22.20 10.25 2.86
C ARG A 409 -21.55 9.49 4.01
N ASP A 410 -20.83 8.42 3.69
CA ASP A 410 -20.00 7.68 4.64
C ASP A 410 -18.56 8.20 4.57
N ALA A 411 -18.02 8.57 5.73
CA ALA A 411 -16.68 9.14 5.87
C ALA A 411 -15.59 8.20 5.33
N ARG A 412 -15.83 6.89 5.30
CA ARG A 412 -14.88 5.89 4.78
C ARG A 412 -14.61 6.05 3.29
N TRP A 413 -15.61 6.50 2.52
CA TRP A 413 -15.52 6.67 1.06
C TRP A 413 -15.30 8.12 0.65
N ALA A 414 -15.07 9.04 1.59
CA ALA A 414 -14.95 10.47 1.33
C ALA A 414 -13.81 10.82 0.35
N ARG A 415 -12.77 9.99 0.28
CA ARG A 415 -11.60 10.18 -0.59
C ARG A 415 -11.64 9.38 -1.89
N VAL A 416 -12.69 8.58 -2.11
CA VAL A 416 -12.85 7.86 -3.38
C VAL A 416 -13.11 8.86 -4.51
N GLY A 417 -12.40 8.67 -5.62
CA GLY A 417 -12.56 9.46 -6.85
C GLY A 417 -13.45 8.75 -7.88
N ASP A 418 -13.92 9.51 -8.87
CA ASP A 418 -14.76 8.98 -9.96
C ASP A 418 -14.07 7.82 -10.70
N TRP A 419 -12.75 7.91 -10.91
CA TRP A 419 -11.94 6.90 -11.58
C TRP A 419 -12.08 5.49 -10.97
N ALA A 420 -12.18 5.40 -9.64
CA ALA A 420 -12.28 4.12 -8.94
C ALA A 420 -13.67 3.50 -9.13
N ILE A 421 -14.72 4.31 -9.22
CA ILE A 421 -16.08 3.86 -9.49
C ILE A 421 -16.19 3.40 -10.94
N GLU A 422 -15.66 4.16 -11.88
CA GLU A 422 -15.64 3.78 -13.31
C GLU A 422 -14.91 2.45 -13.52
N GLU A 423 -13.71 2.31 -12.97
CA GLU A 423 -12.93 1.06 -13.03
C GLU A 423 -13.70 -0.12 -12.42
N THR A 424 -14.39 0.12 -11.30
CA THR A 424 -15.17 -0.90 -10.61
C THR A 424 -16.43 -1.30 -11.36
N LEU A 425 -17.13 -0.34 -11.98
CA LEU A 425 -18.30 -0.61 -12.82
C LEU A 425 -17.91 -1.35 -14.10
N GLU A 426 -16.78 -1.00 -14.70
CA GLU A 426 -16.23 -1.74 -15.84
C GLU A 426 -15.86 -3.17 -15.46
N TRP A 427 -15.16 -3.35 -14.33
CA TRP A 427 -14.83 -4.68 -13.79
C TRP A 427 -16.10 -5.49 -13.48
N ALA A 428 -17.05 -4.93 -12.74
CA ALA A 428 -18.30 -5.60 -12.37
C ALA A 428 -19.16 -5.93 -13.60
N LYS A 429 -19.09 -5.12 -14.67
CA LYS A 429 -19.72 -5.42 -15.96
C LYS A 429 -19.07 -6.63 -16.64
N THR A 430 -17.73 -6.73 -16.62
CA THR A 430 -17.04 -7.90 -17.18
C THR A 430 -17.37 -9.18 -16.41
N GLU A 431 -17.64 -9.08 -15.11
CA GLU A 431 -18.11 -10.18 -14.26
C GLU A 431 -19.62 -10.44 -14.38
N GLY A 432 -20.35 -9.66 -15.18
CA GLY A 432 -21.80 -9.81 -15.37
C GLY A 432 -22.63 -9.45 -14.13
N ARG A 433 -22.09 -8.68 -13.19
CA ARG A 433 -22.74 -8.26 -11.94
C ARG A 433 -23.56 -6.98 -12.09
N VAL A 434 -23.13 -6.10 -12.99
CA VAL A 434 -23.84 -4.85 -13.33
C VAL A 434 -23.88 -4.66 -14.84
N TRP A 435 -24.85 -3.90 -15.34
CA TRP A 435 -24.91 -3.47 -16.74
C TRP A 435 -25.14 -1.96 -16.87
N CYS A 436 -24.83 -1.41 -18.05
CA CYS A 436 -25.12 -0.02 -18.38
C CYS A 436 -26.35 0.02 -19.31
N ILE A 437 -27.43 0.66 -18.86
CA ILE A 437 -28.72 0.77 -19.58
C ILE A 437 -28.61 1.77 -20.74
N GLY A 438 -27.62 2.66 -20.68
CA GLY A 438 -27.46 3.80 -21.58
C GLY A 438 -27.30 5.09 -20.80
N ASN A 439 -26.80 6.14 -21.46
CA ASN A 439 -26.59 7.47 -20.86
C ASN A 439 -25.74 7.45 -19.56
N GLY A 440 -24.84 6.48 -19.42
CA GLY A 440 -24.00 6.32 -18.23
C GLY A 440 -24.75 5.87 -16.97
N ARG A 441 -25.94 5.29 -17.11
CA ARG A 441 -26.76 4.77 -16.01
C ARG A 441 -26.55 3.27 -15.82
N TRP A 442 -26.42 2.86 -14.57
CA TRP A 442 -26.03 1.51 -14.18
C TRP A 442 -27.10 0.82 -13.36
N GLU A 443 -27.22 -0.48 -13.53
CA GLU A 443 -28.15 -1.37 -12.83
C GLU A 443 -27.43 -2.67 -12.44
N VAL A 444 -27.90 -3.32 -11.38
CA VAL A 444 -27.41 -4.63 -10.95
C VAL A 444 -28.12 -5.72 -11.76
N CYS A 445 -27.37 -6.70 -12.24
CA CYS A 445 -27.94 -7.87 -12.92
C CYS A 445 -28.73 -8.70 -11.90
N ALA A 446 -29.99 -9.00 -12.22
CA ALA A 446 -30.91 -9.77 -11.37
C ALA A 446 -30.66 -11.29 -11.44
#